data_AF-F2TJN7-F1
#
_entry.id   AF-F2TJN7-F1
#
_cell.length_a   1.000
_cell.length_b   1.000
_cell.length_c   1.000
_cell.angle_alpha   90.00
_cell.angle_beta   90.00
_cell.angle_gamma   90.00
#
_symmetry.space_group_name_H-M   'P 1'
#
loop_
_entity.id
_entity.type
_entity.pdbx_description
1 polymer ?
#
loop_
_entity_poly.entity_id
_entity_poly.type
_entity_poly.pdbx_seq_one_letter_code
_entity_poly.pdbx_strand_id
1 'polypeptide(L)'
;MASSLSSGKVSNSFPPSLSPHSTYRAVKFLPEPCVIPIESSWNTSELNNTNMEKHVYESSPGDRVTDAMLDEAAELFNKNYGIWGNNSHNPGKPVKLSASRLRKQYLPDTATTTYVKVTVNENLAGNAFACRWKHSGKNICWITQLVVDRNYRERGLASALLRLIRLDTDDMYGIMSSHPAACMAAASSYGMGIEKVSLSLIKGNAKAIMETSPIPYIKDARLCGTLFDPEDSTGLICGVNTGFFVDHEEPLEILEMVRQSWQWPLGDLPDGHEYLLILSGRHRRSRSSSSSKFKGRVTENM
;
A
#
# COMPACT_ATOMS: atom_id res chain seq x y z
N MET A 1 1.98 37.09 -47.29
CA MET A 1 1.25 38.33 -47.63
C MET A 1 0.33 38.61 -46.45
N ALA A 2 0.72 39.36 -45.43
CA ALA A 2 1.05 40.79 -45.34
C ALA A 2 -0.08 41.52 -44.60
N SER A 3 0.23 42.06 -43.41
CA SER A 3 -0.34 43.23 -42.72
C SER A 3 0.36 43.30 -41.34
N SER A 4 1.43 44.10 -41.16
CA SER A 4 1.51 45.54 -40.83
C SER A 4 1.66 45.77 -39.30
N LEU A 5 2.85 46.18 -38.82
CA LEU A 5 3.27 47.55 -38.38
C LEU A 5 2.57 48.00 -37.06
N SER A 6 3.14 48.67 -36.05
CA SER A 6 4.46 49.29 -35.81
C SER A 6 4.52 49.84 -34.36
N SER A 7 5.75 49.88 -33.81
CA SER A 7 6.36 50.86 -32.86
C SER A 7 5.75 51.29 -31.51
N GLY A 8 6.61 51.34 -30.49
CA GLY A 8 6.54 52.28 -29.36
C GLY A 8 7.68 52.09 -28.34
N LYS A 9 8.76 52.89 -28.43
CA LYS A 9 9.83 53.04 -27.43
C LYS A 9 9.57 54.30 -26.58
N VAL A 10 9.81 54.23 -25.27
CA VAL A 10 10.15 55.40 -24.40
C VAL A 10 11.14 54.95 -23.32
N SER A 11 12.04 55.85 -22.93
CA SER A 11 13.29 55.67 -22.21
C SER A 11 13.32 56.31 -20.81
N ASN A 12 14.47 56.12 -20.12
CA ASN A 12 15.05 56.85 -18.96
C ASN A 12 14.65 56.31 -17.58
N SER A 13 15.49 56.19 -16.53
CA SER A 13 16.90 56.53 -16.25
C SER A 13 17.24 56.01 -14.82
N PHE A 14 18.50 55.58 -14.56
CA PHE A 14 19.12 55.35 -13.23
C PHE A 14 19.74 56.67 -12.66
N PRO A 15 20.35 56.82 -11.43
CA PRO A 15 21.04 55.85 -10.52
C PRO A 15 20.93 56.21 -8.98
N PRO A 16 21.86 55.93 -8.01
CA PRO A 16 22.84 54.84 -7.77
C PRO A 16 22.83 54.17 -6.34
N SER A 17 23.52 53.02 -6.25
CA SER A 17 24.35 52.41 -5.17
C SER A 17 23.96 52.42 -3.67
N LEU A 18 24.01 51.23 -3.04
CA LEU A 18 24.90 50.87 -1.90
C LEU A 18 24.84 49.33 -1.65
N SER A 19 26.00 48.69 -1.64
CA SER A 19 26.26 47.31 -1.14
C SER A 19 26.96 47.40 0.24
N PRO A 20 27.25 46.32 0.98
CA PRO A 20 26.57 45.03 1.17
C PRO A 20 26.33 44.71 2.67
N HIS A 21 25.24 44.02 3.02
CA HIS A 21 25.19 43.28 4.29
C HIS A 21 25.11 41.79 4.02
N SER A 22 26.26 41.14 4.25
CA SER A 22 26.41 39.72 4.51
C SER A 22 25.34 39.26 5.50
N THR A 23 24.40 38.44 5.02
CA THR A 23 23.55 37.63 5.89
C THR A 23 23.87 36.19 5.59
N TYR A 24 24.55 35.55 6.54
CA TYR A 24 24.74 34.11 6.57
C TYR A 24 23.37 33.43 6.46
N ARG A 25 23.14 32.74 5.34
CA ARG A 25 21.96 31.92 5.13
C ARG A 25 22.10 30.69 6.05
N ALA A 26 21.51 30.77 7.24
CA ALA A 26 21.41 29.65 8.14
C ALA A 26 20.70 28.49 7.42
N VAL A 27 21.43 27.40 7.18
CA VAL A 27 20.90 26.14 6.68
C VAL A 27 19.99 25.59 7.79
N LYS A 28 18.67 25.68 7.58
CA LYS A 28 17.71 24.97 8.42
C LYS A 28 17.79 23.49 8.07
N PHE A 29 18.46 22.72 8.91
CA PHE A 29 18.34 21.27 8.90
C PHE A 29 16.86 20.92 9.15
N LEU A 30 16.27 20.18 8.22
CA LEU A 30 14.93 19.62 8.37
C LEU A 30 14.98 18.58 9.50
N PRO A 31 13.90 18.44 10.30
CA PRO A 31 13.86 17.47 11.39
C PRO A 31 14.10 16.05 10.86
N GLU A 32 14.87 15.28 11.63
CA GLU A 32 15.17 13.87 11.38
C GLU A 32 13.89 13.05 11.12
N PRO A 33 13.97 11.98 10.31
CA PRO A 33 12.84 11.09 10.09
C PRO A 33 12.27 10.59 11.42
N CYS A 34 10.94 10.64 11.55
CA CYS A 34 10.24 10.18 12.74
C CYS A 34 10.38 8.65 12.85
N VAL A 35 11.32 8.21 13.68
CA VAL A 35 11.43 6.82 14.13
C VAL A 35 10.37 6.63 15.21
N ILE A 36 9.37 5.78 14.95
CA ILE A 36 8.44 5.33 16.00
C ILE A 36 8.85 3.89 16.36
N PRO A 37 9.55 3.67 17.48
CA PRO A 37 9.74 2.32 18.00
C PRO A 37 8.37 1.82 18.49
N ILE A 38 7.83 0.79 17.84
CA ILE A 38 6.68 0.07 18.36
C ILE A 38 7.21 -1.17 19.06
N GLU A 39 7.33 -1.10 20.39
CA GLU A 39 7.57 -2.28 21.23
C GLU A 39 6.26 -3.07 21.36
N SER A 40 6.23 -4.29 20.82
CA SER A 40 5.11 -5.21 21.03
C SER A 40 5.37 -6.08 22.26
N SER A 41 4.72 -5.75 23.39
CA SER A 41 4.73 -6.58 24.60
C SER A 41 3.66 -7.66 24.51
N TRP A 42 4.00 -8.81 23.93
CA TRP A 42 3.27 -10.05 24.15
C TRP A 42 4.29 -11.15 24.40
N ASN A 43 4.50 -11.48 25.68
CA ASN A 43 4.75 -12.83 26.20
C ASN A 43 5.20 -12.73 27.66
N THR A 44 4.32 -13.10 28.58
CA THR A 44 4.72 -13.60 29.89
C THR A 44 5.12 -15.08 29.76
N SER A 45 6.20 -15.41 30.45
CA SER A 45 6.81 -16.73 30.71
C SER A 45 7.51 -17.44 29.54
N GLU A 46 8.81 -17.19 29.40
CA GLU A 46 9.86 -18.16 29.76
C GLU A 46 11.23 -17.47 29.70
N LEU A 47 11.96 -17.46 30.81
CA LEU A 47 13.36 -17.03 30.86
C LEU A 47 14.19 -18.06 30.10
N ASN A 48 14.45 -17.80 28.83
CA ASN A 48 15.59 -18.33 28.11
C ASN A 48 16.19 -17.18 27.30
N ASN A 49 17.51 -17.07 27.40
CA ASN A 49 18.38 -16.05 26.84
C ASN A 49 18.06 -15.79 25.35
N THR A 50 17.08 -14.94 25.08
CA THR A 50 16.54 -14.67 23.76
C THR A 50 17.20 -13.39 23.27
N ASN A 51 18.11 -13.53 22.31
CA ASN A 51 18.52 -12.39 21.50
C ASN A 51 17.25 -11.90 20.78
N MET A 52 16.58 -10.89 21.34
CA MET A 52 15.36 -10.33 20.76
C MET A 52 15.70 -9.80 19.36
N GLU A 53 15.11 -10.39 18.33
CA GLU A 53 15.27 -9.90 16.96
C GLU A 53 14.80 -8.44 16.91
N LYS A 54 15.70 -7.54 16.49
CA LYS A 54 15.39 -6.12 16.40
C LYS A 54 14.64 -5.87 15.10
N HIS A 55 13.38 -5.46 15.20
CA HIS A 55 12.56 -5.04 14.07
C HIS A 55 12.56 -3.51 13.97
N VAL A 56 12.95 -2.98 12.80
CA VAL A 56 12.87 -1.54 12.52
C VAL A 56 11.96 -1.33 11.33
N TYR A 57 10.91 -0.53 11.51
CA TYR A 57 9.97 -0.18 10.46
C TYR A 57 10.17 1.27 10.05
N GLU A 58 10.23 1.51 8.76
CA GLU A 58 10.48 2.84 8.19
C GLU A 58 9.48 3.15 7.09
N SER A 59 9.12 4.42 6.97
CA SER A 59 8.21 4.94 5.94
C SER A 59 8.83 6.13 5.24
N SER A 60 8.72 6.16 3.92
CA SER A 60 9.22 7.23 3.07
C SER A 60 8.15 7.64 2.06
N PRO A 61 7.82 8.94 1.98
CA PRO A 61 7.09 9.50 0.85
C PRO A 61 7.81 9.18 -0.48
N GLY A 62 7.06 8.99 -1.56
CA GLY A 62 7.60 8.58 -2.86
C GLY A 62 8.71 9.48 -3.40
N ASP A 63 8.60 10.79 -3.20
CA ASP A 63 9.58 11.80 -3.59
C ASP A 63 10.89 11.73 -2.79
N ARG A 64 10.90 11.01 -1.66
CA ARG A 64 12.08 10.76 -0.82
C ARG A 64 12.65 9.35 -0.98
N VAL A 65 12.07 8.51 -1.84
CA VAL A 65 12.59 7.17 -2.10
C VAL A 65 13.86 7.28 -2.96
N THR A 66 14.98 6.87 -2.38
CA THR A 66 16.30 6.90 -3.02
C THR A 66 16.51 5.71 -3.95
N ASP A 67 17.50 5.78 -4.84
CA ASP A 67 17.83 4.66 -5.72
C ASP A 67 18.33 3.44 -4.94
N ALA A 68 19.09 3.64 -3.86
CA ALA A 68 19.53 2.56 -2.97
C ALA A 68 18.34 1.78 -2.37
N MET A 69 17.28 2.49 -1.95
CA MET A 69 16.06 1.83 -1.44
C MET A 69 15.34 1.02 -2.53
N LEU A 70 15.36 1.51 -3.77
CA LEU A 70 14.78 0.79 -4.90
C LEU A 70 15.61 -0.41 -5.32
N ASP A 71 16.94 -0.33 -5.22
CA ASP A 71 17.84 -1.46 -5.49
C ASP A 71 17.63 -2.57 -4.45
N GLU A 72 17.54 -2.22 -3.15
CA GLU A 72 17.21 -3.17 -2.08
C GLU A 72 15.84 -3.83 -2.32
N ALA A 73 14.82 -3.03 -2.66
CA ALA A 73 13.47 -3.54 -2.93
C ALA A 73 13.43 -4.44 -4.19
N ALA A 74 14.16 -4.07 -5.25
CA ALA A 74 14.28 -4.88 -6.46
C ALA A 74 14.99 -6.21 -6.17
N GLU A 75 16.06 -6.18 -5.40
CA GLU A 75 16.77 -7.39 -4.97
C GLU A 75 15.87 -8.31 -4.16
N LEU A 76 15.13 -7.77 -3.19
CA LEU A 76 14.19 -8.54 -2.38
C LEU A 76 13.09 -9.18 -3.25
N PHE A 77 12.49 -8.40 -4.16
CA PHE A 77 11.48 -8.87 -5.10
C PHE A 77 12.02 -10.01 -5.96
N ASN A 78 13.17 -9.82 -6.60
CA ASN A 78 13.76 -10.77 -7.54
C ASN A 78 14.12 -12.11 -6.88
N LYS A 79 14.38 -12.12 -5.57
CA LYS A 79 14.66 -13.32 -4.79
C LYS A 79 13.41 -14.05 -4.30
N ASN A 80 12.31 -13.34 -4.06
CA ASN A 80 11.19 -13.85 -3.26
C ASN A 80 9.83 -13.87 -3.96
N TYR A 81 9.66 -13.16 -5.08
CA TYR A 81 8.32 -12.96 -5.65
C TYR A 81 7.79 -14.21 -6.35
N GLY A 82 8.64 -14.93 -7.09
CA GLY A 82 8.27 -16.18 -7.75
C GLY A 82 8.92 -16.37 -9.11
N ILE A 83 8.48 -17.43 -9.79
CA ILE A 83 8.87 -17.75 -11.16
C ILE A 83 7.66 -17.60 -12.09
N TRP A 84 7.93 -17.50 -13.37
CA TRP A 84 6.88 -17.51 -14.37
C TRP A 84 6.33 -18.91 -14.61
N GLY A 85 5.01 -19.03 -14.71
CA GLY A 85 4.32 -20.27 -15.01
C GLY A 85 4.40 -20.65 -16.49
N ASN A 86 3.81 -21.81 -16.83
CA ASN A 86 3.88 -22.42 -18.17
C ASN A 86 3.27 -21.56 -19.28
N ASN A 87 2.25 -20.76 -18.96
CA ASN A 87 1.53 -19.91 -19.90
C ASN A 87 2.19 -18.54 -20.12
N SER A 88 3.38 -18.32 -19.56
CA SER A 88 4.12 -17.06 -19.66
C SER A 88 5.06 -17.00 -20.88
N HIS A 89 5.62 -15.82 -21.12
CA HIS A 89 6.67 -15.61 -22.11
C HIS A 89 8.02 -16.22 -21.72
N ASN A 90 8.26 -16.52 -20.43
CA ASN A 90 9.55 -17.03 -19.93
C ASN A 90 9.36 -18.13 -18.86
N PRO A 91 8.71 -19.27 -19.17
CA PRO A 91 8.38 -20.29 -18.18
C PRO A 91 9.59 -20.78 -17.38
N GLY A 92 9.39 -20.96 -16.07
CA GLY A 92 10.41 -21.42 -15.13
C GLY A 92 11.52 -20.41 -14.82
N LYS A 93 11.49 -19.20 -15.41
CA LYS A 93 12.44 -18.13 -15.08
C LYS A 93 11.92 -17.27 -13.93
N PRO A 94 12.80 -16.72 -13.07
CA PRO A 94 12.39 -15.77 -12.05
C PRO A 94 11.70 -14.55 -12.65
N VAL A 95 10.63 -14.10 -11.99
CA VAL A 95 10.05 -12.79 -12.28
C VAL A 95 11.06 -11.73 -11.84
N LYS A 96 11.41 -10.82 -12.76
CA LYS A 96 12.39 -9.77 -12.49
C LYS A 96 11.79 -8.37 -12.58
N LEU A 97 12.22 -7.53 -11.67
CA LEU A 97 11.91 -6.12 -11.58
C LEU A 97 13.19 -5.33 -11.29
N SER A 98 13.38 -4.22 -12.00
CA SER A 98 14.51 -3.32 -11.79
C SER A 98 14.10 -2.10 -10.96
N ALA A 99 15.06 -1.46 -10.30
CA ALA A 99 14.84 -0.20 -9.58
C ALA A 99 14.23 0.88 -10.48
N SER A 100 14.71 1.02 -11.72
CA SER A 100 14.14 1.95 -12.70
C SER A 100 12.66 1.66 -13.00
N ARG A 101 12.30 0.37 -13.14
CA ARG A 101 10.92 -0.03 -13.38
C ARG A 101 10.05 0.18 -12.13
N LEU A 102 10.58 -0.08 -10.93
CA LEU A 102 9.93 0.26 -9.67
C LEU A 102 9.59 1.75 -9.60
N ARG A 103 10.58 2.64 -9.83
CA ARG A 103 10.37 4.09 -9.84
C ARG A 103 9.27 4.48 -10.82
N LYS A 104 9.38 4.02 -12.07
CA LYS A 104 8.44 4.41 -13.15
C LYS A 104 7.02 3.89 -12.93
N GLN A 105 6.85 2.67 -12.42
CA GLN A 105 5.54 2.01 -12.39
C GLN A 105 4.84 2.07 -11.02
N TYR A 106 5.59 2.22 -9.93
CA TYR A 106 5.08 2.13 -8.55
C TYR A 106 5.20 3.46 -7.79
N LEU A 107 6.00 4.40 -8.29
CA LEU A 107 6.16 5.75 -7.75
C LEU A 107 5.90 6.83 -8.83
N PRO A 108 4.75 6.84 -9.52
CA PRO A 108 4.48 7.87 -10.52
C PRO A 108 4.39 9.25 -9.88
N ASP A 109 5.04 10.25 -10.48
CA ASP A 109 5.05 11.64 -10.02
C ASP A 109 3.63 12.27 -9.97
N THR A 110 2.68 11.69 -10.71
CA THR A 110 1.30 12.15 -10.79
C THR A 110 0.44 11.70 -9.61
N ALA A 111 0.97 10.89 -8.69
CA ALA A 111 0.22 10.35 -7.56
C ALA A 111 0.98 10.42 -6.24
N THR A 112 0.23 10.48 -5.14
CA THR A 112 0.81 10.40 -3.80
C THR A 112 1.21 8.96 -3.52
N THR A 113 2.51 8.70 -3.41
CA THR A 113 3.04 7.35 -3.21
C THR A 113 3.82 7.24 -1.91
N THR A 114 3.91 6.03 -1.38
CA THR A 114 4.61 5.73 -0.12
C THR A 114 5.33 4.40 -0.26
N TYR A 115 6.56 4.35 0.23
CA TYR A 115 7.33 3.14 0.40
C TYR A 115 7.52 2.89 1.90
N VAL A 116 7.25 1.68 2.35
CA VAL A 116 7.56 1.23 3.71
C VAL A 116 8.46 0.02 3.65
N LYS A 117 9.36 -0.11 4.63
CA LYS A 117 10.21 -1.29 4.79
C LYS A 117 10.30 -1.72 6.24
N VAL A 118 10.66 -2.99 6.42
CA VAL A 118 11.04 -3.56 7.71
C VAL A 118 12.39 -4.23 7.59
N THR A 119 13.30 -3.90 8.51
CA THR A 119 14.55 -4.61 8.69
C THR A 119 14.50 -5.46 9.95
N VAL A 120 15.05 -6.68 9.87
CA VAL A 120 15.21 -7.61 10.99
C VAL A 120 16.69 -7.87 11.15
N ASN A 121 17.26 -7.44 12.28
CA ASN A 121 18.71 -7.47 12.52
C ASN A 121 19.48 -6.88 11.32
N GLU A 122 19.08 -5.67 10.90
CA GLU A 122 19.67 -4.89 9.81
C GLU A 122 19.46 -5.44 8.38
N ASN A 123 18.86 -6.63 8.23
CA ASN A 123 18.52 -7.19 6.92
C ASN A 123 17.12 -6.77 6.47
N LEU A 124 16.96 -6.35 5.22
CA LEU A 124 15.64 -6.06 4.66
C LEU A 124 14.79 -7.35 4.62
N ALA A 125 13.79 -7.42 5.48
CA ALA A 125 12.92 -8.58 5.63
C ALA A 125 11.58 -8.43 4.87
N GLY A 126 11.20 -7.19 4.55
CA GLY A 126 9.99 -6.93 3.78
C GLY A 126 9.83 -5.47 3.39
N ASN A 127 9.11 -5.22 2.30
CA ASN A 127 8.72 -3.88 1.88
C ASN A 127 7.34 -3.87 1.24
N ALA A 128 6.74 -2.68 1.19
CA ALA A 128 5.53 -2.44 0.44
C ALA A 128 5.52 -1.05 -0.21
N PHE A 129 4.90 -0.97 -1.38
CA PHE A 129 4.61 0.27 -2.09
C PHE A 129 3.11 0.53 -2.08
N ALA A 130 2.72 1.77 -1.81
CA ALA A 130 1.35 2.23 -1.88
C ALA A 130 1.22 3.44 -2.79
N CYS A 131 0.10 3.53 -3.48
CA CYS A 131 -0.30 4.67 -4.29
C CYS A 131 -1.68 5.16 -3.83
N ARG A 132 -1.86 6.47 -3.77
CA ARG A 132 -3.09 7.11 -3.34
C ARG A 132 -3.65 8.04 -4.39
N TRP A 133 -4.96 7.98 -4.57
CA TRP A 133 -5.71 8.89 -5.43
C TRP A 133 -7.08 9.17 -4.85
N LYS A 134 -7.76 10.19 -5.41
CA LYS A 134 -9.13 10.54 -5.05
C LYS A 134 -10.09 10.06 -6.11
N HIS A 135 -11.21 9.52 -5.67
CA HIS A 135 -12.33 9.17 -6.54
C HIS A 135 -13.65 9.49 -5.83
N SER A 136 -14.51 10.30 -6.45
CA SER A 136 -15.86 10.63 -5.92
C SER A 136 -15.84 11.10 -4.45
N GLY A 137 -14.87 11.94 -4.10
CA GLY A 137 -14.69 12.47 -2.74
C GLY A 137 -14.03 11.52 -1.74
N LYS A 138 -13.75 10.26 -2.13
CA LYS A 138 -13.07 9.26 -1.30
C LYS A 138 -11.56 9.24 -1.59
N ASN A 139 -10.75 9.09 -0.54
CA ASN A 139 -9.34 8.80 -0.62
C ASN A 139 -9.14 7.28 -0.72
N ILE A 140 -8.51 6.85 -1.81
CA ILE A 140 -8.17 5.46 -2.06
C ILE A 140 -6.70 5.26 -1.74
N CYS A 141 -6.36 4.25 -0.94
CA CYS A 141 -5.00 3.76 -0.74
C CYS A 141 -4.84 2.37 -1.35
N TRP A 142 -3.97 2.22 -2.33
CA TRP A 142 -3.77 0.93 -2.99
C TRP A 142 -2.36 0.41 -2.80
N ILE A 143 -2.24 -0.85 -2.41
CA ILE A 143 -0.95 -1.54 -2.36
C ILE A 143 -0.61 -2.05 -3.74
N THR A 144 0.45 -1.47 -4.29
CA THR A 144 0.93 -1.80 -5.64
C THR A 144 1.94 -2.94 -5.60
N GLN A 145 2.65 -3.12 -4.49
CA GLN A 145 3.55 -4.23 -4.25
C GLN A 145 3.66 -4.51 -2.75
N LEU A 146 3.70 -5.79 -2.38
CA LEU A 146 4.02 -6.26 -1.04
C LEU A 146 4.95 -7.47 -1.18
N VAL A 147 6.14 -7.40 -0.59
CA VAL A 147 7.10 -8.51 -0.58
C VAL A 147 7.59 -8.73 0.83
N VAL A 148 7.60 -9.98 1.27
CA VAL A 148 8.26 -10.42 2.50
C VAL A 148 9.21 -11.53 2.12
N ASP A 149 10.43 -11.43 2.62
CA ASP A 149 11.44 -12.46 2.43
C ASP A 149 10.93 -13.79 3.00
N ARG A 150 11.11 -14.88 2.23
CA ARG A 150 10.58 -16.20 2.57
C ARG A 150 11.01 -16.70 3.96
N ASN A 151 12.20 -16.32 4.43
CA ASN A 151 12.70 -16.73 5.74
C ASN A 151 12.02 -15.99 6.89
N TYR A 152 11.30 -14.91 6.59
CA TYR A 152 10.61 -14.06 7.54
C TYR A 152 9.08 -14.06 7.36
N ARG A 153 8.55 -14.91 6.46
CA ARG A 153 7.11 -15.13 6.30
C ARG A 153 6.51 -15.72 7.58
N GLU A 154 5.19 -15.57 7.73
CA GLU A 154 4.42 -16.04 8.90
C GLU A 154 4.76 -15.38 10.24
N ARG A 155 5.64 -14.36 10.26
CA ARG A 155 5.99 -13.57 11.47
C ARG A 155 5.19 -12.28 11.63
N GLY A 156 4.09 -12.12 10.89
CA GLY A 156 3.22 -10.94 10.95
C GLY A 156 3.79 -9.65 10.32
N LEU A 157 4.95 -9.72 9.65
CA LEU A 157 5.62 -8.56 9.04
C LEU A 157 4.76 -7.90 7.94
N ALA A 158 4.13 -8.70 7.07
CA ALA A 158 3.23 -8.19 6.03
C ALA A 158 2.12 -7.31 6.63
N SER A 159 1.38 -7.84 7.61
CA SER A 159 0.31 -7.09 8.28
C SER A 159 0.82 -5.82 8.97
N ALA A 160 2.05 -5.83 9.51
CA ALA A 160 2.67 -4.66 10.12
C ALA A 160 3.03 -3.59 9.10
N LEU A 161 3.63 -3.95 7.95
CA LEU A 161 3.89 -3.04 6.84
C LEU A 161 2.59 -2.41 6.33
N LEU A 162 1.55 -3.21 6.12
CA LEU A 162 0.25 -2.72 5.66
C LEU A 162 -0.40 -1.79 6.70
N ARG A 163 -0.26 -2.07 8.00
CA ARG A 163 -0.72 -1.15 9.06
C ARG A 163 0.05 0.17 9.06
N LEU A 164 1.35 0.16 8.77
CA LEU A 164 2.16 1.37 8.71
C LEU A 164 1.78 2.26 7.53
N ILE A 165 1.37 1.67 6.40
CA ILE A 165 0.90 2.42 5.25
C ILE A 165 -0.39 3.18 5.55
N ARG A 166 -1.29 2.62 6.37
CA ARG A 166 -2.65 3.14 6.59
C ARG A 166 -2.66 4.58 7.13
N LEU A 167 -3.55 5.39 6.58
CA LEU A 167 -3.88 6.71 7.14
C LEU A 167 -5.34 6.76 7.59
N ASP A 168 -5.62 7.52 8.65
CA ASP A 168 -6.99 7.76 9.13
C ASP A 168 -7.87 8.50 8.11
N THR A 169 -7.25 9.10 7.09
CA THR A 169 -7.91 9.80 5.99
C THR A 169 -8.23 8.90 4.80
N ASP A 170 -7.70 7.67 4.76
CA ASP A 170 -8.02 6.71 3.70
C ASP A 170 -9.46 6.20 3.91
N ASP A 171 -10.33 6.39 2.93
CA ASP A 171 -11.73 5.92 2.95
C ASP A 171 -11.84 4.47 2.47
N MET A 172 -10.92 4.06 1.59
CA MET A 172 -10.87 2.72 1.02
C MET A 172 -9.43 2.29 0.82
N TYR A 173 -9.24 0.98 0.92
CA TYR A 173 -7.96 0.35 0.68
C TYR A 173 -8.10 -0.81 -0.28
N GLY A 174 -7.13 -0.99 -1.18
CA GLY A 174 -7.14 -2.08 -2.14
C GLY A 174 -5.80 -2.79 -2.30
N ILE A 175 -5.88 -4.05 -2.69
CA ILE A 175 -4.75 -4.87 -3.13
C ILE A 175 -5.23 -5.90 -4.15
N MET A 176 -4.40 -6.17 -5.16
CA MET A 176 -4.49 -7.35 -6.02
C MET A 176 -3.31 -8.27 -5.69
N SER A 177 -3.56 -9.57 -5.56
CA SER A 177 -2.51 -10.54 -5.28
C SER A 177 -2.95 -11.96 -5.65
N SER A 178 -2.08 -12.72 -6.32
CA SER A 178 -2.23 -14.17 -6.48
C SER A 178 -2.05 -14.92 -5.16
N HIS A 179 -1.28 -14.37 -4.22
CA HIS A 179 -0.92 -15.08 -2.99
C HIS A 179 -1.99 -14.92 -1.87
N PRO A 180 -2.57 -16.02 -1.33
CA PRO A 180 -3.61 -15.94 -0.29
C PRO A 180 -3.13 -15.28 1.01
N ALA A 181 -1.89 -15.55 1.43
CA ALA A 181 -1.27 -14.93 2.61
C ALA A 181 -1.27 -13.38 2.54
N ALA A 182 -1.09 -12.78 1.35
CA ALA A 182 -1.16 -11.33 1.19
C ALA A 182 -2.59 -10.80 1.40
N CYS A 183 -3.59 -11.53 0.92
CA CYS A 183 -5.00 -11.22 1.13
C CYS A 183 -5.38 -11.31 2.63
N MET A 184 -4.91 -12.36 3.30
CA MET A 184 -5.06 -12.54 4.75
C MET A 184 -4.41 -11.40 5.53
N ALA A 185 -3.17 -11.05 5.18
CA ALA A 185 -2.44 -9.93 5.79
C ALA A 185 -3.16 -8.60 5.59
N ALA A 186 -3.70 -8.37 4.39
CA ALA A 186 -4.51 -7.20 4.09
C ALA A 186 -5.76 -7.14 4.97
N ALA A 187 -6.60 -8.18 5.00
CA ALA A 187 -7.78 -8.21 5.87
C ALA A 187 -7.41 -7.99 7.35
N SER A 188 -6.40 -8.73 7.84
CA SER A 188 -5.91 -8.65 9.22
C SER A 188 -5.40 -7.24 9.58
N SER A 189 -4.74 -6.55 8.64
CA SER A 189 -4.25 -5.19 8.87
C SER A 189 -5.38 -4.18 9.14
N TYR A 190 -6.62 -4.47 8.72
CA TYR A 190 -7.83 -3.70 9.01
C TYR A 190 -8.63 -4.25 10.21
N GLY A 191 -8.07 -5.24 10.91
CA GLY A 191 -8.63 -5.86 12.10
C GLY A 191 -9.88 -6.68 11.83
N MET A 192 -9.92 -7.33 10.67
CA MET A 192 -10.95 -8.31 10.31
C MET A 192 -10.32 -9.58 9.73
N GLY A 193 -10.98 -10.71 9.89
CA GLY A 193 -10.59 -11.95 9.19
C GLY A 193 -11.02 -11.89 7.73
N ILE A 194 -10.42 -12.73 6.89
CA ILE A 194 -10.73 -12.79 5.45
C ILE A 194 -12.20 -13.13 5.22
N GLU A 195 -12.77 -13.96 6.09
CA GLU A 195 -14.17 -14.41 6.05
C GLU A 195 -15.18 -13.27 6.25
N LYS A 196 -14.74 -12.12 6.77
CA LYS A 196 -15.58 -10.95 7.04
C LYS A 196 -15.49 -9.90 5.94
N VAL A 197 -14.69 -10.12 4.90
CA VAL A 197 -14.56 -9.17 3.79
C VAL A 197 -15.91 -8.98 3.09
N SER A 198 -16.30 -7.71 2.90
CA SER A 198 -17.59 -7.37 2.30
C SER A 198 -17.51 -7.45 0.77
N LEU A 199 -17.99 -8.56 0.20
CA LEU A 199 -18.08 -8.71 -1.26
C LEU A 199 -19.03 -7.68 -1.90
N SER A 200 -20.06 -7.23 -1.19
CA SER A 200 -20.96 -6.17 -1.67
C SER A 200 -20.26 -4.81 -1.79
N LEU A 201 -19.36 -4.50 -0.83
CA LEU A 201 -18.50 -3.31 -0.92
C LEU A 201 -17.60 -3.38 -2.15
N ILE A 202 -16.95 -4.53 -2.39
CA ILE A 202 -16.08 -4.73 -3.54
C ILE A 202 -16.89 -4.59 -4.84
N LYS A 203 -18.01 -5.31 -4.97
CA LYS A 203 -18.90 -5.25 -6.15
C LYS A 203 -19.34 -3.82 -6.49
N GLY A 204 -19.66 -3.03 -5.47
CA GLY A 204 -20.14 -1.65 -5.66
C GLY A 204 -19.06 -0.62 -6.01
N ASN A 205 -17.77 -0.92 -5.79
CA ASN A 205 -16.70 0.09 -5.93
C ASN A 205 -15.54 -0.32 -6.85
N ALA A 206 -15.32 -1.62 -7.08
CA ALA A 206 -14.13 -2.14 -7.75
C ALA A 206 -13.87 -1.50 -9.12
N LYS A 207 -14.89 -1.49 -9.98
CA LYS A 207 -14.77 -0.96 -11.35
C LYS A 207 -14.29 0.50 -11.35
N ALA A 208 -14.98 1.36 -10.60
CA ALA A 208 -14.68 2.79 -10.57
C ALA A 208 -13.32 3.09 -9.92
N ILE A 209 -12.95 2.35 -8.86
CA ILE A 209 -11.65 2.49 -8.20
C ILE A 209 -10.52 2.13 -9.17
N MET A 210 -10.63 0.98 -9.83
CA MET A 210 -9.60 0.50 -10.75
C MET A 210 -9.47 1.41 -11.96
N GLU A 211 -10.56 1.76 -12.65
CA GLU A 211 -10.54 2.60 -13.86
C GLU A 211 -9.95 4.01 -13.63
N THR A 212 -9.98 4.49 -12.38
CA THR A 212 -9.38 5.79 -11.99
C THR A 212 -7.98 5.68 -11.40
N SER A 213 -7.42 4.48 -11.31
CA SER A 213 -6.08 4.28 -10.79
C SER A 213 -5.04 4.99 -11.66
N PRO A 214 -4.05 5.69 -11.06
CA PRO A 214 -2.91 6.24 -11.78
C PRO A 214 -1.89 5.17 -12.17
N ILE A 215 -2.06 3.92 -11.73
CA ILE A 215 -1.15 2.80 -11.98
C ILE A 215 -1.72 1.94 -13.11
N PRO A 216 -1.05 1.85 -14.28
CA PRO A 216 -1.58 1.16 -15.46
C PRO A 216 -2.01 -0.28 -15.21
N TYR A 217 -1.20 -1.08 -14.50
CA TYR A 217 -1.52 -2.49 -14.25
C TYR A 217 -2.83 -2.67 -13.47
N ILE A 218 -3.17 -1.72 -12.59
CA ILE A 218 -4.43 -1.74 -11.82
C ILE A 218 -5.57 -1.25 -12.69
N LYS A 219 -5.33 -0.17 -13.44
CA LYS A 219 -6.32 0.47 -14.30
C LYS A 219 -6.81 -0.44 -15.41
N ASP A 220 -5.89 -1.18 -16.01
CA ASP A 220 -6.14 -1.99 -17.20
C ASP A 220 -6.54 -3.44 -16.85
N ALA A 221 -6.49 -3.83 -15.58
CA ALA A 221 -6.89 -5.15 -15.13
C ALA A 221 -8.40 -5.37 -15.28
N ARG A 222 -8.79 -6.56 -15.78
CA ARG A 222 -10.19 -6.89 -16.04
C ARG A 222 -10.80 -7.57 -14.81
N LEU A 223 -11.88 -7.01 -14.26
CA LEU A 223 -12.65 -7.67 -13.20
C LEU A 223 -13.14 -9.06 -13.66
N CYS A 224 -12.97 -10.05 -12.80
CA CYS A 224 -13.23 -11.46 -13.10
C CYS A 224 -13.84 -12.19 -11.90
N GLY A 225 -14.61 -13.24 -12.16
CA GLY A 225 -15.29 -14.05 -11.16
C GLY A 225 -16.77 -13.75 -10.98
N THR A 226 -17.44 -14.71 -10.34
CA THR A 226 -18.91 -14.75 -10.18
C THR A 226 -19.52 -13.55 -9.45
N LEU A 227 -18.71 -12.79 -8.69
CA LEU A 227 -19.15 -11.54 -8.08
C LEU A 227 -19.53 -10.47 -9.12
N PHE A 228 -18.80 -10.42 -10.23
CA PHE A 228 -18.92 -9.41 -11.29
C PHE A 228 -19.68 -9.93 -12.51
N ASP A 229 -19.55 -11.21 -12.82
CA ASP A 229 -20.21 -11.88 -13.94
C ASP A 229 -20.77 -13.24 -13.46
N PRO A 230 -22.10 -13.38 -13.26
CA PRO A 230 -22.70 -14.63 -12.76
C PRO A 230 -22.44 -15.86 -13.62
N GLU A 231 -22.12 -15.67 -14.91
CA GLU A 231 -21.82 -16.76 -15.86
C GLU A 231 -20.33 -17.12 -15.89
N ASP A 232 -19.50 -16.49 -15.04
CA ASP A 232 -18.08 -16.79 -14.93
C ASP A 232 -17.86 -18.22 -14.43
N SER A 233 -17.18 -19.02 -15.24
CA SER A 233 -16.93 -20.45 -15.00
C SER A 233 -15.50 -20.74 -14.55
N THR A 234 -14.71 -19.71 -14.21
CA THR A 234 -13.30 -19.88 -13.84
C THR A 234 -13.10 -20.47 -12.44
N GLY A 235 -14.15 -20.47 -11.60
CA GLY A 235 -14.07 -20.82 -10.17
C GLY A 235 -13.67 -19.64 -9.27
N LEU A 236 -13.22 -18.52 -9.85
CA LEU A 236 -12.96 -17.29 -9.13
C LEU A 236 -14.29 -16.65 -8.70
N ILE A 237 -14.35 -16.16 -7.46
CA ILE A 237 -15.51 -15.40 -6.97
C ILE A 237 -15.21 -13.90 -7.10
N CYS A 238 -14.05 -13.45 -6.60
CA CYS A 238 -13.72 -12.04 -6.53
C CYS A 238 -12.24 -11.82 -6.88
N GLY A 239 -11.98 -11.45 -8.12
CA GLY A 239 -10.64 -11.12 -8.55
C GLY A 239 -10.58 -10.38 -9.87
N VAL A 240 -9.45 -10.53 -10.52
CA VAL A 240 -9.06 -9.81 -11.72
C VAL A 240 -8.26 -10.74 -12.63
N ASN A 241 -8.43 -10.57 -13.93
CA ASN A 241 -7.51 -11.11 -14.91
C ASN A 241 -6.49 -10.01 -15.25
N THR A 242 -5.24 -10.24 -14.85
CA THR A 242 -4.12 -9.34 -15.12
C THR A 242 -3.24 -9.81 -16.27
N GLY A 243 -3.49 -11.01 -16.81
CA GLY A 243 -2.62 -11.66 -17.78
C GLY A 243 -1.23 -11.96 -17.20
N PHE A 244 -1.12 -11.98 -15.87
CA PHE A 244 0.15 -12.12 -15.17
C PHE A 244 0.36 -13.59 -14.77
N PHE A 245 0.90 -14.37 -15.71
CA PHE A 245 1.04 -15.82 -15.60
C PHE A 245 2.23 -16.24 -14.73
N VAL A 246 2.21 -15.86 -13.45
CA VAL A 246 3.13 -16.41 -12.45
C VAL A 246 2.77 -17.83 -12.09
N ASP A 247 3.77 -18.58 -11.67
CA ASP A 247 3.55 -19.91 -11.12
C ASP A 247 2.73 -19.82 -9.83
N HIS A 248 1.71 -20.68 -9.72
CA HIS A 248 0.75 -20.70 -8.63
C HIS A 248 0.94 -21.91 -7.69
N GLU A 249 2.03 -22.68 -7.79
CA GLU A 249 2.26 -23.86 -6.93
C GLU A 249 2.24 -23.48 -5.44
N GLU A 250 3.14 -22.59 -5.00
CA GLU A 250 3.14 -22.09 -3.62
C GLU A 250 1.79 -21.41 -3.24
N PRO A 251 1.25 -20.46 -4.03
CA PRO A 251 -0.06 -19.87 -3.75
C PRO A 251 -1.20 -20.87 -3.53
N LEU A 252 -1.27 -21.95 -4.31
CA LEU A 252 -2.31 -22.97 -4.20
C LEU A 252 -2.11 -23.87 -2.97
N GLU A 253 -0.88 -24.23 -2.63
CA GLU A 253 -0.58 -24.95 -1.37
C GLU A 253 -1.04 -24.14 -0.15
N ILE A 254 -0.72 -22.84 -0.14
CA ILE A 254 -1.16 -21.92 0.93
C ILE A 254 -2.69 -21.80 0.93
N LEU A 255 -3.34 -21.75 -0.23
CA LEU A 255 -4.80 -21.67 -0.33
C LEU A 255 -5.48 -22.88 0.32
N GLU A 256 -4.98 -24.08 0.05
CA GLU A 256 -5.51 -25.32 0.64
C GLU A 256 -5.34 -25.33 2.17
N MET A 257 -4.19 -24.89 2.68
CA MET A 257 -4.00 -24.73 4.14
C MET A 257 -4.97 -23.70 4.75
N VAL A 258 -5.19 -22.57 4.08
CA VAL A 258 -6.15 -21.55 4.55
C VAL A 258 -7.56 -22.13 4.60
N ARG A 259 -7.99 -22.88 3.58
CA ARG A 259 -9.32 -23.49 3.50
C ARG A 259 -9.60 -24.51 4.59
N GLN A 260 -8.58 -25.13 5.17
CA GLN A 260 -8.73 -26.04 6.31
C GLN A 260 -9.14 -25.33 7.60
N SER A 261 -8.78 -24.05 7.75
CA SER A 261 -8.97 -23.29 9.00
C SER A 261 -9.94 -22.11 8.86
N TRP A 262 -10.13 -21.61 7.64
CA TRP A 262 -10.87 -20.37 7.37
C TRP A 262 -11.79 -20.55 6.17
N GLN A 263 -12.95 -19.86 6.21
CA GLN A 263 -13.82 -19.77 5.05
C GLN A 263 -13.22 -18.79 4.04
N TRP A 264 -12.69 -19.32 2.93
CA TRP A 264 -12.11 -18.51 1.86
C TRP A 264 -13.20 -17.94 0.93
N PRO A 265 -13.38 -16.60 0.85
CA PRO A 265 -14.52 -16.02 0.13
C PRO A 265 -14.22 -15.66 -1.34
N LEU A 266 -12.98 -15.83 -1.82
CA LEU A 266 -12.55 -15.26 -3.11
C LEU A 266 -12.57 -16.27 -4.26
N GLY A 267 -12.89 -17.54 -3.98
CA GLY A 267 -12.96 -18.61 -4.97
C GLY A 267 -11.61 -19.29 -5.21
N ASP A 268 -11.49 -19.95 -6.36
CA ASP A 268 -10.23 -20.54 -6.85
C ASP A 268 -9.34 -19.48 -7.51
N LEU A 269 -8.09 -19.85 -7.81
CA LEU A 269 -7.12 -18.98 -8.48
C LEU A 269 -6.68 -19.58 -9.83
N PRO A 270 -7.33 -19.20 -10.94
CA PRO A 270 -6.88 -19.59 -12.26
C PRO A 270 -5.56 -18.92 -12.64
N ASP A 271 -4.81 -19.54 -13.54
CA ASP A 271 -3.60 -18.95 -14.14
C ASP A 271 -3.87 -17.55 -14.71
N GLY A 272 -2.92 -16.63 -14.50
CA GLY A 272 -3.00 -15.25 -15.00
C GLY A 272 -3.99 -14.35 -14.24
N HIS A 273 -4.62 -14.86 -13.18
CA HIS A 273 -5.55 -14.13 -12.33
C HIS A 273 -4.93 -13.79 -10.98
N GLU A 274 -5.51 -12.78 -10.34
CA GLU A 274 -5.18 -12.39 -8.97
C GLU A 274 -6.48 -12.16 -8.19
N TYR A 275 -6.44 -12.42 -6.89
CA TYR A 275 -7.54 -12.06 -6.00
C TYR A 275 -7.62 -10.54 -5.84
N LEU A 276 -8.84 -10.03 -5.67
CA LEU A 276 -9.10 -8.61 -5.46
C LEU A 276 -9.69 -8.39 -4.07
N LEU A 277 -9.04 -7.56 -3.27
CA LEU A 277 -9.60 -7.07 -2.00
C LEU A 277 -9.78 -5.56 -2.07
N ILE A 278 -10.95 -5.10 -1.63
CA ILE A 278 -11.21 -3.70 -1.32
C ILE A 278 -11.85 -3.64 0.07
N LEU A 279 -11.21 -2.90 0.97
CA LEU A 279 -11.58 -2.76 2.37
C LEU A 279 -12.00 -1.32 2.66
N SER A 280 -12.91 -1.15 3.61
CA SER A 280 -13.29 0.18 4.09
C SER A 280 -12.21 0.73 5.03
N GLY A 281 -11.97 2.04 4.94
CA GLY A 281 -11.17 2.79 5.87
C GLY A 281 -11.75 2.71 7.28
N ARG A 282 -10.87 2.71 8.29
CA ARG A 282 -11.31 2.86 9.69
C ARG A 282 -11.45 4.35 9.99
N HIS A 283 -12.66 4.89 9.85
CA HIS A 283 -12.95 6.17 10.48
C HIS A 283 -12.88 5.98 11.99
N ARG A 284 -11.92 6.65 12.64
CA ARG A 284 -11.90 6.78 14.09
C ARG A 284 -13.24 7.42 14.47
N ARG A 285 -14.13 6.67 15.13
CA ARG A 285 -15.39 7.24 15.65
C ARG A 285 -15.01 8.52 16.39
N SER A 286 -15.51 9.65 15.91
CA SER A 286 -15.48 10.89 16.68
C SER A 286 -16.08 10.53 18.03
N ARG A 287 -15.26 10.55 19.09
CA ARG A 287 -15.76 10.45 20.44
C ARG A 287 -16.66 11.65 20.64
N SER A 288 -17.96 11.47 20.45
CA SER A 288 -18.96 12.42 20.90
C SER A 288 -18.74 12.56 22.40
N SER A 289 -18.09 13.64 22.83
CA SER A 289 -18.00 13.97 24.24
C SER A 289 -19.43 14.25 24.70
N SER A 290 -20.09 13.26 25.28
CA SER A 290 -21.31 13.49 26.04
C SER A 290 -20.92 14.29 27.27
N SER A 291 -20.99 15.61 27.17
CA SER A 291 -21.01 16.48 28.34
C SER A 291 -22.30 16.17 29.10
N SER A 292 -22.23 15.25 30.07
CA SER A 292 -23.31 15.05 31.02
C SER A 292 -23.41 16.32 31.86
N LYS A 293 -24.43 17.13 31.57
CA LYS A 293 -24.86 18.23 32.44
C LYS A 293 -25.26 17.62 33.78
N PHE A 294 -24.40 17.78 34.78
CA PHE A 294 -24.70 17.52 36.18
C PHE A 294 -25.79 18.52 36.62
N LYS A 295 -27.05 18.11 36.63
CA LYS A 295 -28.13 18.86 37.29
C LYS A 295 -28.06 18.55 38.78
N GLY A 296 -27.45 19.45 39.55
CA GLY A 296 -27.58 19.47 40.99
C GLY A 296 -29.04 19.69 41.36
N ARG A 297 -29.62 18.78 42.15
CA ARG A 297 -30.92 18.94 42.77
C ARG A 297 -30.67 19.28 44.23
N VAL A 298 -30.90 20.55 44.57
CA VAL A 298 -31.07 21.02 45.95
C VAL A 298 -32.44 20.52 46.41
N THR A 299 -32.49 19.83 47.54
CA THR A 299 -33.74 19.56 48.27
C THR A 299 -33.73 20.37 49.56
N GLU A 300 -34.61 21.36 49.63
CA GLU A 300 -35.02 22.03 50.85
C GLU A 300 -36.00 21.14 51.64
N ASN A 301 -35.72 21.08 52.94
CA ASN A 301 -36.51 20.77 54.13
C ASN A 301 -37.98 20.33 54.00
N MET A 302 -38.29 19.24 54.71
CA MET A 302 -39.17 19.28 55.89
C MET A 302 -38.78 18.19 56.89
#